data_AF-A0A915J5L0-F1
#
_entry.id   AF-A0A915J5L0-F1
#
_cell.length_a   1.000
_cell.length_b   1.000
_cell.length_c   1.000
_cell.angle_alpha   90.00
_cell.angle_beta   90.00
_cell.angle_gamma   90.00
#
_symmetry.space_group_name_H-M   'P 1'
#
loop_
_entity.id
_entity.type
_entity.pdbx_description
1 polymer ?
#
loop_
_entity_poly.entity_id
_entity_poly.type
_entity_poly.pdbx_seq_one_letter_code
_entity_poly.pdbx_strand_id
1 'polypeptide(L)'
;MSGGSSKDNVVISFHDVCLRESDCSLLNGHYWLNDNIISFCFEYFRQIKYAINLKSSARFCFVSPDVVQLCKFSDLSTMREIFRVLNQQNCELTFLPINDNESSVQSGGSHWSLLVYRETTKTFYHYDSMGEGTVNFHVARQMCDTIYMSMMPVDSQK
;
A
#
# COMPACT_ATOMS: atom_id res chain seq x y z
N MET A 1 43.87 3.32 -7.56
CA MET A 1 42.96 3.78 -6.49
C MET A 1 41.69 2.95 -6.58
N SER A 2 41.58 1.92 -5.75
CA SER A 2 40.48 0.94 -5.76
C SER A 2 39.32 1.48 -4.93
N GLY A 3 38.30 2.04 -5.59
CA GLY A 3 37.03 2.36 -4.96
C GLY A 3 36.27 1.07 -4.67
N GLY A 4 36.35 0.59 -3.43
CA GLY A 4 35.48 -0.48 -2.95
C GLY A 4 34.05 0.03 -2.90
N SER A 5 33.17 -0.52 -3.73
CA SER A 5 31.73 -0.40 -3.53
C SER A 5 31.42 -0.91 -2.12
N SER A 6 31.01 -0.02 -1.22
CA SER A 6 30.48 -0.44 0.08
C SER A 6 29.27 -1.33 -0.20
N LYS A 7 29.31 -2.58 0.26
CA LYS A 7 28.16 -3.48 0.14
C LYS A 7 26.99 -2.85 0.90
N ASP A 8 25.84 -2.72 0.23
CA ASP A 8 24.61 -2.24 0.84
C ASP A 8 24.04 -3.31 1.78
N ASN A 9 24.41 -3.22 3.05
CA ASN A 9 24.16 -4.27 4.04
C ASN A 9 22.70 -4.26 4.51
N VAL A 10 22.22 -5.42 4.94
CA VAL A 10 20.92 -5.53 5.63
C VAL A 10 21.07 -4.93 7.02
N VAL A 11 20.21 -3.96 7.34
CA VAL A 11 20.11 -3.35 8.68
C VAL A 11 19.11 -4.11 9.53
N ILE A 12 17.96 -4.45 8.95
CA ILE A 12 16.91 -5.22 9.63
C ILE A 12 16.16 -6.12 8.65
N SER A 13 15.87 -7.34 9.08
CA SER A 13 14.88 -8.22 8.46
C SER A 13 13.76 -8.42 9.49
N PHE A 14 12.57 -7.95 9.15
CA PHE A 14 11.40 -7.94 10.02
C PHE A 14 10.18 -8.47 9.26
N HIS A 15 9.82 -9.71 9.58
CA HIS A 15 8.79 -10.46 8.85
C HIS A 15 9.04 -10.42 7.34
N ASP A 16 8.09 -9.91 6.56
CA ASP A 16 8.15 -9.88 5.10
C ASP A 16 8.97 -8.70 4.53
N VAL A 17 9.59 -7.89 5.40
CA VAL A 17 10.33 -6.68 4.99
C VAL A 17 11.79 -6.75 5.39
N CYS A 18 12.67 -6.31 4.50
CA CYS A 18 14.10 -6.20 4.73
C CYS A 18 14.56 -4.79 4.38
N LEU A 19 15.06 -4.03 5.38
CA LEU A 19 15.67 -2.73 5.14
C LEU A 19 17.19 -2.86 5.06
N ARG A 20 17.76 -2.17 4.09
CA ARG A 20 19.20 -2.01 3.91
C ARG A 20 19.68 -0.64 4.36
N GLU A 21 21.00 -0.46 4.41
CA GLU A 21 21.61 0.82 4.75
C GLU A 21 21.15 1.93 3.79
N SER A 22 21.03 1.60 2.49
CA SER A 22 20.49 2.51 1.48
C SER A 22 19.06 2.95 1.78
N ASP A 23 18.16 2.04 2.18
CA ASP A 23 16.79 2.38 2.59
C ASP A 23 16.82 3.32 3.81
N CYS A 24 17.55 2.94 4.86
CA CYS A 24 17.62 3.74 6.09
C CYS A 24 18.23 5.13 5.86
N SER A 25 19.13 5.27 4.88
CA SER A 25 19.73 6.55 4.53
C SER A 25 18.70 7.60 4.07
N LEU A 26 17.60 7.16 3.45
CA LEU A 26 16.51 8.03 2.98
C LEU A 26 15.76 8.70 4.13
N LEU A 27 15.85 8.17 5.35
CA LEU A 27 15.21 8.76 6.53
C LEU A 27 15.97 9.99 7.06
N ASN A 28 17.21 10.21 6.60
CA ASN A 28 18.08 11.27 7.09
C ASN A 28 18.10 12.47 6.14
N GLY A 29 17.02 13.26 6.12
CA GLY A 29 16.97 14.52 5.38
C GLY A 29 15.68 14.69 4.55
N HIS A 30 15.79 15.40 3.43
CA HIS A 30 14.68 15.70 2.52
C HIS A 30 14.61 14.70 1.35
N TYR A 31 14.78 13.41 1.64
CA TYR A 31 14.72 12.36 0.63
C TYR A 31 13.33 11.74 0.57
N TRP A 32 12.97 11.24 -0.61
CA TRP A 32 11.72 10.51 -0.80
C TRP A 32 11.79 9.15 -0.11
N LEU A 33 10.73 8.81 0.61
CA LEU A 33 10.54 7.47 1.14
C LEU A 33 10.26 6.52 -0.02
N ASN A 34 10.86 5.32 0.05
CA ASN A 34 10.62 4.27 -0.92
C ASN A 34 9.62 3.22 -0.38
N ASP A 35 9.32 2.25 -1.23
CA ASP A 35 8.36 1.17 -0.97
C ASP A 35 8.75 0.36 0.27
N ASN A 36 10.05 0.05 0.44
CA ASN A 36 10.57 -0.72 1.56
C ASN A 36 10.30 -0.05 2.91
N ILE A 37 10.51 1.26 3.01
CA ILE A 37 10.28 2.01 4.25
C ILE A 37 8.79 2.02 4.60
N ILE A 38 7.92 2.27 3.62
CA ILE A 38 6.47 2.28 3.84
C ILE A 38 5.98 0.88 4.22
N SER A 39 6.45 -0.16 3.52
CA SER A 39 6.21 -1.56 3.85
C SER A 39 6.64 -1.89 5.28
N PHE A 40 7.83 -1.46 5.70
CA PHE A 40 8.31 -1.68 7.07
C PHE A 40 7.40 -1.02 8.10
N CYS A 41 6.99 0.23 7.88
CA CYS A 41 6.06 0.93 8.76
C CYS A 41 4.73 0.18 8.89
N PHE A 42 4.20 -0.31 7.77
CA PHE A 42 2.93 -1.05 7.72
C PHE A 42 3.04 -2.40 8.43
N GLU A 43 4.17 -3.09 8.27
CA GLU A 43 4.42 -4.35 8.97
C GLU A 43 4.63 -4.12 10.48
N TYR A 44 5.34 -3.06 10.87
CA TYR A 44 5.44 -2.63 12.27
C TYR A 44 4.07 -2.28 12.88
N PHE A 45 3.21 -1.62 12.11
CA PHE A 45 1.84 -1.30 12.53
C PHE A 45 1.01 -2.56 12.77
N ARG A 46 1.09 -3.52 11.86
CA ARG A 46 0.40 -4.80 11.95
C ARG A 46 0.89 -5.64 13.14
N GLN A 47 2.21 -5.80 13.28
CA GLN A 47 2.82 -6.76 14.18
C GLN A 47 3.04 -6.24 15.60
N ILE A 48 3.22 -4.93 15.75
CA ILE A 48 3.57 -4.32 17.04
C ILE A 48 2.53 -3.28 17.46
N LYS A 49 2.39 -2.19 16.70
CA LYS A 49 1.63 -1.01 17.17
C LYS A 49 0.13 -1.29 17.36
N TYR A 50 -0.47 -2.03 16.42
CA TYR A 50 -1.90 -2.36 16.41
C TYR A 50 -2.15 -3.86 16.50
N ALA A 51 -1.19 -4.63 17.05
CA ALA A 51 -1.33 -6.07 17.22
C ALA A 51 -2.56 -6.45 18.07
N ILE A 52 -2.93 -5.59 19.03
CA ILE A 52 -4.13 -5.79 19.88
C ILE A 52 -5.43 -5.80 19.05
N ASN A 53 -5.47 -5.07 17.93
CA ASN A 53 -6.62 -5.01 17.05
C ASN A 53 -6.89 -6.34 16.34
N LEU A 54 -5.90 -7.25 16.22
CA LEU A 54 -6.10 -8.57 15.63
C LEU A 54 -7.13 -9.43 16.39
N LYS A 55 -7.33 -9.14 17.68
CA LYS A 55 -8.32 -9.82 18.55
C LYS A 55 -9.65 -9.06 18.66
N SER A 56 -9.76 -7.91 18.01
CA SER A 56 -10.94 -7.05 18.01
C SER A 56 -11.77 -7.26 16.76
N SER A 57 -13.06 -6.89 16.81
CA SER A 57 -13.93 -6.77 15.64
C SER A 57 -13.49 -5.65 14.68
N ALA A 58 -12.64 -4.73 15.13
CA ALA A 58 -12.11 -3.59 14.36
C ALA A 58 -10.67 -3.88 13.87
N ARG A 59 -10.52 -4.86 12.96
CA ARG A 59 -9.21 -5.24 12.40
C ARG A 59 -8.75 -4.25 11.33
N PHE A 60 -7.45 -3.96 11.32
CA PHE A 60 -6.82 -3.09 10.33
C PHE A 60 -6.01 -3.92 9.34
N CYS A 61 -6.22 -3.67 8.04
CA CYS A 61 -5.42 -4.25 6.97
C CYS A 61 -4.48 -3.19 6.41
N PHE A 62 -3.18 -3.46 6.47
CA PHE A 62 -2.15 -2.62 5.86
C PHE A 62 -1.63 -3.30 4.60
N VAL A 63 -1.89 -2.74 3.41
CA VAL A 63 -1.46 -3.29 2.12
C VAL A 63 -0.13 -2.66 1.71
N SER A 64 0.87 -3.46 1.34
CA SER A 64 2.18 -2.91 0.94
C SER A 64 2.10 -2.15 -0.38
N PRO A 65 2.97 -1.15 -0.62
CA PRO A 65 3.05 -0.42 -1.89
C PRO A 65 3.13 -1.32 -3.11
N ASP A 66 3.91 -2.40 -3.06
CA ASP A 66 4.07 -3.32 -4.20
C ASP A 66 2.73 -3.99 -4.58
N VAL A 67 1.94 -4.38 -3.58
CA VAL A 67 0.62 -4.98 -3.81
C VAL A 67 -0.35 -3.93 -4.35
N VAL A 68 -0.31 -2.69 -3.84
CA VAL A 68 -1.13 -1.60 -4.40
C VAL A 68 -0.74 -1.27 -5.85
N GLN A 69 0.55 -1.27 -6.16
CA GLN A 69 1.03 -1.06 -7.53
C GLN A 69 0.60 -2.21 -8.44
N LEU A 70 0.67 -3.46 -7.97
CA LEU A 70 0.13 -4.62 -8.69
C LEU A 70 -1.38 -4.47 -8.96
N CYS A 71 -2.14 -4.03 -7.95
CA CYS A 71 -3.58 -3.78 -8.09
C CYS A 71 -3.90 -2.76 -9.18
N LYS A 72 -3.07 -1.72 -9.35
CA LYS A 72 -3.27 -0.68 -10.38
C LYS A 72 -3.24 -1.24 -11.81
N PHE A 73 -2.49 -2.30 -12.07
CA PHE A 73 -2.34 -2.92 -13.40
C PHE A 73 -3.08 -4.25 -13.55
N SER A 74 -3.79 -4.67 -12.50
CA SER A 74 -4.51 -5.94 -12.48
C SER A 74 -5.87 -5.82 -13.15
N ASP A 75 -6.32 -6.90 -13.80
CA ASP A 75 -7.69 -6.99 -14.29
C ASP A 75 -8.71 -7.17 -13.14
N LEU A 76 -9.99 -7.02 -13.46
CA LEU A 76 -11.06 -7.09 -12.45
C LEU A 76 -11.13 -8.47 -11.77
N SER A 77 -10.82 -9.55 -12.48
CA SER A 77 -10.76 -10.91 -11.91
C SER A 77 -9.67 -11.05 -10.86
N THR A 78 -8.46 -10.59 -11.17
CA THR A 78 -7.32 -10.61 -10.25
C THR A 78 -7.60 -9.73 -9.04
N MET A 79 -8.17 -8.54 -9.27
CA MET A 79 -8.60 -7.65 -8.20
C MET A 79 -9.63 -8.29 -7.27
N ARG A 80 -10.61 -9.01 -7.83
CA ARG A 80 -11.58 -9.78 -7.04
C ARG A 80 -10.92 -10.83 -6.17
N GLU A 81 -9.92 -11.54 -6.68
CA GLU A 81 -9.20 -12.53 -5.88
C GLU A 81 -8.40 -11.91 -4.76
N ILE A 82 -7.67 -10.83 -5.03
CA ILE A 82 -6.92 -10.06 -4.03
C ILE A 82 -7.87 -9.57 -2.94
N PHE A 83 -8.95 -8.88 -3.31
CA PHE A 83 -9.92 -8.35 -2.34
C PHE A 83 -10.71 -9.44 -1.63
N ARG A 84 -10.93 -10.61 -2.24
CA ARG A 84 -11.50 -11.76 -1.53
C ARG A 84 -10.58 -12.23 -0.41
N VAL A 85 -9.27 -12.31 -0.63
CA VAL A 85 -8.30 -12.68 0.41
C VAL A 85 -8.24 -11.60 1.49
N LEU A 86 -8.27 -10.32 1.12
CA LEU A 86 -8.30 -9.21 2.09
C LEU A 86 -9.62 -9.20 2.89
N ASN A 87 -10.76 -9.46 2.27
CA ASN A 87 -12.07 -9.51 2.95
C ASN A 87 -12.22 -10.71 3.87
N GLN A 88 -11.55 -11.84 3.61
CA GLN A 88 -11.45 -12.96 4.57
C GLN A 88 -10.78 -12.52 5.88
N GLN A 89 -9.98 -11.44 5.82
CA GLN A 89 -9.43 -10.80 7.00
C GLN A 89 -10.42 -9.87 7.71
N ASN A 90 -11.74 -9.89 7.40
CA ASN A 90 -12.80 -9.18 8.13
C ASN A 90 -12.34 -7.82 8.72
N CYS A 91 -11.66 -7.03 7.89
CA CYS A 91 -11.01 -5.79 8.31
C CYS A 91 -12.00 -4.64 8.21
N GLU A 92 -12.09 -3.85 9.28
CA GLU A 92 -12.91 -2.65 9.26
C GLU A 92 -12.28 -1.57 8.38
N LEU A 93 -10.96 -1.43 8.47
CA LEU A 93 -10.20 -0.44 7.71
C LEU A 93 -9.10 -1.12 6.88
N THR A 94 -9.03 -0.78 5.61
CA THR A 94 -7.93 -1.18 4.71
C THR A 94 -7.17 0.06 4.27
N PHE A 95 -5.87 0.07 4.52
CA PHE A 95 -4.93 1.15 4.25
C PHE A 95 -4.10 0.80 3.01
N LEU A 96 -4.15 1.65 1.99
CA LEU A 96 -3.47 1.47 0.71
C LEU A 96 -2.60 2.71 0.41
N PRO A 97 -1.26 2.59 0.43
CA PRO A 97 -0.38 3.69 0.03
C PRO A 97 -0.48 3.86 -1.48
N ILE A 98 -0.88 5.04 -1.93
CA ILE A 98 -1.04 5.38 -3.34
C ILE A 98 0.21 6.11 -3.83
N ASN A 99 0.71 5.69 -4.99
CA ASN A 99 1.81 6.31 -5.70
C ASN A 99 1.37 6.71 -7.13
N ASP A 100 1.90 7.82 -7.62
CA ASP A 100 1.61 8.38 -8.95
C ASP A 100 2.39 7.70 -10.08
N ASN A 101 3.23 6.71 -9.80
CA ASN A 101 3.96 5.97 -10.82
C ASN A 101 3.00 5.22 -11.76
N GLU A 102 2.99 5.62 -13.03
CA GLU A 102 2.16 5.02 -14.09
C GLU A 102 2.83 3.78 -14.73
N SER A 103 4.09 3.47 -14.38
CA SER A 103 4.82 2.34 -14.94
C SER A 103 4.69 1.07 -14.10
N SER A 104 4.47 -0.06 -14.77
CA SER A 104 4.51 -1.40 -14.17
C SER A 104 5.90 -2.04 -14.20
N VAL A 105 6.85 -1.44 -14.93
CA VAL A 105 8.18 -2.02 -15.19
C VAL A 105 9.34 -1.13 -14.75
N GLN A 106 9.10 0.16 -14.54
CA GLN A 106 10.10 1.12 -14.09
C GLN A 106 9.75 1.62 -12.69
N SER A 107 10.76 1.64 -11.82
CA SER A 107 10.69 2.36 -10.56
C SER A 107 10.51 3.85 -10.83
N GLY A 108 9.65 4.51 -10.06
CA GLY A 108 9.29 5.90 -10.29
C GLY A 108 8.23 6.34 -9.31
N GLY A 109 7.54 7.42 -9.67
CA GLY A 109 6.64 8.12 -8.78
C GLY A 109 7.32 9.30 -8.11
N SER A 110 6.56 10.37 -7.95
CA SER A 110 6.98 11.62 -7.35
C SER A 110 6.20 11.97 -6.09
N HIS A 111 5.13 11.23 -5.78
CA HIS A 111 4.27 11.58 -4.65
C HIS A 111 3.57 10.38 -4.02
N TRP A 112 3.51 10.39 -2.69
CA TRP A 112 2.77 9.43 -1.88
C TRP A 112 1.50 10.04 -1.30
N SER A 113 0.42 9.29 -1.31
CA SER A 113 -0.79 9.59 -0.55
C SER A 113 -1.35 8.32 0.07
N LEU A 114 -2.41 8.42 0.87
CA LEU A 114 -3.00 7.27 1.55
C LEU A 114 -4.49 7.17 1.22
N LEU A 115 -4.89 6.03 0.67
CA LEU A 115 -6.29 5.68 0.51
C LEU A 115 -6.71 4.74 1.65
N VAL A 116 -7.83 5.04 2.28
CA VAL A 116 -8.40 4.23 3.37
C VAL A 116 -9.81 3.81 2.99
N TYR A 117 -10.04 2.51 2.89
CA TYR A 117 -11.37 1.93 2.70
C TYR A 117 -11.97 1.50 4.05
N ARG A 118 -13.21 1.93 4.32
CA ARG A 118 -13.99 1.53 5.49
C ARG A 118 -15.10 0.57 5.08
N GLU A 119 -15.02 -0.66 5.57
CA GLU A 119 -15.92 -1.76 5.21
C GLU A 119 -17.36 -1.52 5.69
N THR A 120 -17.52 -0.97 6.90
CA THR A 120 -18.85 -0.79 7.53
C THR A 120 -19.72 0.24 6.83
N THR A 121 -19.12 1.29 6.25
CA THR A 121 -19.85 2.35 5.53
C THR A 121 -19.65 2.29 4.02
N LYS A 122 -18.86 1.33 3.53
CA LYS A 122 -18.47 1.21 2.11
C LYS A 122 -17.91 2.52 1.54
N THR A 123 -17.12 3.23 2.35
CA THR A 123 -16.61 4.57 2.04
C THR A 123 -15.10 4.57 1.88
N PHE A 124 -14.62 5.37 0.94
CA PHE A 124 -13.20 5.63 0.74
C PHE A 124 -12.84 7.03 1.25
N TYR A 125 -11.70 7.13 1.93
CA TYR A 125 -11.10 8.37 2.38
C TYR A 125 -9.72 8.50 1.76
N HIS A 126 -9.50 9.55 0.98
CA HIS A 126 -8.19 9.83 0.39
C HIS A 126 -7.52 10.95 1.19
N TYR A 127 -6.34 10.64 1.73
CA TYR A 127 -5.51 11.57 2.48
C TYR A 127 -4.28 11.90 1.65
N ASP A 128 -4.26 13.12 1.12
CA ASP A 128 -3.13 13.63 0.34
C ASP A 128 -2.53 14.86 1.05
N SER A 129 -1.25 14.79 1.39
CA SER A 129 -0.55 15.86 2.11
C SER A 129 -0.33 17.12 1.27
N MET A 130 -0.51 17.07 -0.05
CA MET A 130 -0.46 18.25 -0.93
C MET A 130 -1.81 18.97 -1.04
N GLY A 131 -2.91 18.42 -0.49
CA GLY A 131 -4.26 19.00 -0.53
C GLY A 131 -5.22 18.30 -1.50
N GLU A 132 -6.46 18.81 -1.62
CA GLU A 132 -7.51 18.24 -2.49
C GLU A 132 -7.26 18.54 -3.97
N GLY A 133 -7.58 17.57 -4.85
CA GLY A 133 -7.45 17.72 -6.31
C GLY A 133 -6.02 17.61 -6.86
N THR A 134 -5.14 16.96 -6.11
CA THR A 134 -3.68 16.91 -6.34
C THR A 134 -3.23 15.68 -7.13
N VAL A 135 -1.90 15.48 -7.20
CA VAL A 135 -1.18 14.52 -8.06
C VAL A 135 -1.76 13.11 -8.00
N ASN A 136 -2.13 12.60 -6.82
CA ASN A 136 -2.61 11.23 -6.66
C ASN A 136 -4.14 11.08 -6.76
N PHE A 137 -4.91 12.16 -6.95
CA PHE A 137 -6.37 12.08 -6.93
C PHE A 137 -6.92 11.12 -7.99
N HIS A 138 -6.39 11.18 -9.22
CA HIS A 138 -6.84 10.31 -10.30
C HIS A 138 -6.55 8.84 -9.99
N VAL A 139 -5.34 8.54 -9.51
CA VAL A 139 -4.91 7.18 -9.15
C VAL A 139 -5.73 6.64 -7.99
N ALA A 140 -5.96 7.45 -6.95
CA ALA A 140 -6.78 7.08 -5.81
C ALA A 140 -8.23 6.79 -6.25
N ARG A 141 -8.80 7.63 -7.12
CA ARG A 141 -10.15 7.43 -7.65
C ARG A 141 -10.27 6.16 -8.49
N GLN A 142 -9.32 5.92 -9.40
CA GLN A 142 -9.28 4.69 -10.18
C GLN A 142 -9.24 3.47 -9.25
N MET A 143 -8.41 3.53 -8.20
CA MET A 143 -8.34 2.44 -7.23
C MET A 143 -9.66 2.25 -6.48
N CYS A 144 -10.34 3.32 -6.04
CA CYS A 144 -11.68 3.23 -5.45
C CYS A 144 -12.66 2.50 -6.38
N ASP A 145 -12.72 2.90 -7.65
CA ASP A 145 -13.64 2.33 -8.63
C ASP A 145 -13.37 0.85 -8.85
N THR A 146 -12.10 0.46 -9.01
CA THR A 146 -11.71 -0.94 -9.19
C THR A 146 -12.05 -1.79 -7.96
N ILE A 147 -11.76 -1.28 -6.76
CA ILE A 147 -12.08 -1.99 -5.51
C ILE A 147 -13.59 -2.15 -5.38
N TYR A 148 -14.36 -1.09 -5.60
CA TYR A 148 -15.81 -1.12 -5.52
C TYR A 148 -16.41 -2.12 -6.52
N MET A 149 -15.97 -2.10 -7.78
CA MET A 149 -16.42 -3.06 -8.80
C MET A 149 -16.02 -4.51 -8.47
N SER A 150 -14.90 -4.72 -7.80
CA SER A 150 -14.46 -6.05 -7.36
C SER A 150 -15.36 -6.61 -6.26
N MET A 151 -16.03 -5.76 -5.47
CA MET A 151 -16.92 -6.17 -4.38
C MET A 151 -18.37 -6.40 -4.82
N MET A 152 -18.77 -5.92 -6.00
CA MET A 152 -20.14 -6.11 -6.48
C MET A 152 -20.39 -7.58 -6.86
N PRO A 153 -21.60 -8.12 -6.57
CA PRO A 153 -21.99 -9.43 -7.04
C PRO A 153 -21.79 -9.53 -8.55
N VAL A 154 -21.27 -10.66 -9.02
CA VAL A 154 -21.32 -10.96 -10.45
C VAL A 154 -22.77 -11.29 -10.74
N ASP A 155 -23.59 -10.29 -11.04
CA ASP A 155 -24.92 -10.58 -11.55
C ASP A 155 -24.75 -11.46 -12.78
N SER A 156 -25.32 -12.65 -12.66
CA SER A 156 -25.48 -13.67 -13.67
C SER A 156 -25.86 -12.98 -14.98
N GLN A 157 -24.89 -12.78 -15.86
CA GLN A 157 -25.17 -12.41 -17.23
C GLN A 157 -25.94 -13.57 -17.86
N LYS A 158 -27.27 -13.44 -17.84
CA LYS A 158 -28.19 -14.07 -18.77
C LYS A 158 -28.64 -13.01 -19.77
#